data_AF-A0A957N9P5-F1
#
_entry.id   AF-A0A957N9P5-F1
#
_cell.length_a   1.000
_cell.length_b   1.000
_cell.length_c   1.000
_cell.angle_alpha   90.00
_cell.angle_beta   90.00
_cell.angle_gamma   90.00
#
_symmetry.space_group_name_H-M   'P 1'
#
loop_
_entity.id
_entity.type
_entity.pdbx_description
1 polymer ?
#
loop_
_entity_poly.entity_id
_entity_poly.type
_entity_poly.pdbx_seq_one_letter_code
_entity_poly.pdbx_strand_id
1 'polypeptide(L)' 'IPEVVDGAGILVDPLDELQIADAIGRVVSDLGERERLIRAGRGRAAEFPWDRTGEGLLAAYRSLAERS' A
#
# COMPACT_ATOMS: atom_id res chain seq x y z
N ILE A 1 8.12 3.15 5.91
CA ILE A 1 7.39 1.85 5.75
C ILE A 1 6.08 1.84 6.52
N PRO A 2 5.96 2.36 7.77
CA PRO A 2 4.67 2.45 8.44
C PRO A 2 3.62 3.22 7.63
N GLU A 3 4.06 4.22 6.86
CA GLU A 3 3.20 5.06 6.02
C GLU A 3 2.48 4.29 4.90
N VAL A 4 3.05 3.15 4.46
CA VAL A 4 2.47 2.32 3.40
C VAL A 4 1.45 1.33 3.97
N VAL A 5 1.71 0.82 5.18
CA VAL A 5 0.94 -0.28 5.75
C VAL A 5 -0.32 0.20 6.48
N ASP A 6 -0.35 1.43 7.02
CA ASP A 6 -1.49 2.14 7.65
C ASP A 6 -2.81 1.33 7.82
N GLY A 7 -2.78 0.33 8.71
CA GLY A 7 -3.93 -0.54 9.01
C GLY A 7 -4.36 -1.56 7.93
N ALA A 8 -3.75 -1.52 6.74
CA ALA A 8 -4.00 -2.39 5.59
C ALA A 8 -3.07 -3.61 5.48
N GLY A 9 -2.14 -3.79 6.42
CA GLY A 9 -1.27 -4.97 6.47
C GLY A 9 -0.82 -5.30 7.90
N ILE A 10 -0.22 -6.48 8.06
CA ILE A 10 0.38 -6.94 9.32
C ILE A 10 1.87 -6.59 9.25
N LEU A 11 2.36 -5.82 10.23
CA LEU A 11 3.79 -5.55 10.36
C LEU A 11 4.46 -6.69 11.12
N VAL A 12 5.56 -7.18 10.56
CA VAL A 12 6.41 -8.23 11.15
C VAL A 12 7.87 -7.78 11.08
N ASP A 13 8.70 -8.30 11.98
CA ASP A 13 10.15 -8.16 11.84
C ASP A 13 10.61 -8.96 10.60
N PRO A 14 11.24 -8.35 9.59
CA PRO A 14 11.69 -9.05 8.40
C PRO A 14 12.80 -10.09 8.66
N LEU A 15 13.44 -10.04 9.83
CA LEU A 15 14.49 -10.99 10.22
C LEU A 15 13.97 -12.11 11.14
N ASP A 16 12.67 -12.12 11.46
CA ASP A 16 12.03 -13.14 12.28
C ASP A 16 11.13 -14.03 11.42
N GLU A 17 11.64 -15.19 11.06
CA GLU A 17 10.94 -16.18 10.23
C GLU A 17 9.65 -16.71 10.88
N LEU A 18 9.60 -16.78 12.21
CA LEU A 18 8.42 -17.27 12.92
C LEU A 18 7.30 -16.23 12.88
N GLN A 19 7.61 -14.95 13.07
CA GLN A 19 6.61 -13.89 12.92
C GLN A 19 6.03 -13.83 11.51
N ILE A 20 6.87 -14.04 10.49
CA ILE A 20 6.41 -14.10 9.09
C ILE A 20 5.46 -15.29 8.90
N ALA A 21 5.84 -16.48 9.35
CA ALA A 21 5.03 -17.69 9.23
C ALA A 21 3.68 -17.55 9.94
N ASP A 22 3.68 -17.01 11.16
CA ASP A 22 2.47 -16.78 11.95
C ASP A 22 1.54 -15.74 11.30
N ALA A 23 2.10 -14.65 10.77
CA ALA A 23 1.32 -13.64 10.05
C ALA A 23 0.65 -14.22 8.79
N ILE A 24 1.39 -15.02 8.01
CA ILE A 24 0.83 -15.73 6.85
C ILE A 24 -0.27 -16.70 7.31
N GLY A 25 0.00 -17.49 8.35
CA GLY A 25 -0.96 -18.43 8.93
C GLY A 25 -2.26 -17.76 9.35
N ARG A 26 -2.19 -16.61 10.01
CA ARG A 26 -3.35 -15.81 10.42
C ARG A 26 -4.18 -15.35 9.21
N VAL A 27 -3.53 -14.82 8.17
CA VAL A 27 -4.25 -14.36 6.96
C VAL A 27 -4.94 -15.52 6.23
N VAL A 28 -4.34 -16.70 6.23
CA VAL A 28 -4.92 -17.88 5.56
C VAL A 28 -6.08 -18.47 6.37
N SER A 29 -5.92 -18.57 7.69
CA SER A 29 -6.86 -19.27 8.58
C SER A 29 -8.02 -18.40 9.09
N ASP A 30 -7.82 -17.09 9.25
CA ASP A 30 -8.86 -16.17 9.72
C ASP A 30 -9.51 -15.43 8.55
N LEU A 31 -10.72 -15.86 8.20
CA LEU A 31 -11.52 -15.24 7.14
C LEU A 31 -11.86 -13.77 7.43
N GLY A 32 -12.16 -13.45 8.69
CA GLY A 32 -12.59 -12.11 9.09
C GLY A 32 -11.44 -11.11 9.00
N GLU A 33 -10.26 -11.52 9.49
CA GLU A 33 -9.06 -10.70 9.39
C GLU A 33 -8.63 -10.51 7.93
N ARG A 34 -8.71 -11.57 7.10
CA ARG A 34 -8.43 -11.46 5.67
C ARG A 34 -9.34 -10.45 4.98
N GLU A 35 -10.65 -10.50 5.23
CA GLU A 35 -11.58 -9.54 4.64
C GLU A 35 -11.32 -8.10 5.09
N ARG A 36 -10.98 -7.90 6.37
CA ARG A 36 -10.61 -6.59 6.91
C ARG A 36 -9.42 -6.01 6.15
N LEU A 37 -8.35 -6.80 5.98
CA LEU A 37 -7.14 -6.39 5.26
C LEU A 37 -7.40 -6.11 3.78
N ILE A 38 -8.23 -6.91 3.11
CA ILE A 38 -8.63 -6.66 1.71
C ILE A 38 -9.37 -5.32 1.58
N ARG A 39 -10.33 -5.04 2.47
CA ARG A 39 -11.08 -3.78 2.44
C ARG A 39 -10.17 -2.58 2.69
N ALA A 40 -9.32 -2.66 3.72
CA ALA A 40 -8.38 -1.62 4.06
C ALA A 40 -7.37 -1.36 2.92
N GLY A 41 -6.81 -2.41 2.33
CA GLY A 41 -5.87 -2.30 1.21
C GLY A 41 -6.49 -1.67 -0.04
N ARG A 42 -7.74 -2.03 -0.37
CA ARG A 42 -8.47 -1.38 -1.48
C ARG A 42 -8.75 0.10 -1.21
N GLY A 43 -9.16 0.44 0.00
CA GLY A 43 -9.36 1.84 0.41
C GLY A 43 -8.08 2.65 0.24
N ARG A 44 -6.96 2.14 0.75
CA ARG A 44 -5.64 2.80 0.65
C ARG A 44 -5.17 2.92 -0.80
N ALA A 45 -5.31 1.87 -1.62
CA ALA A 45 -4.93 1.91 -3.02
C ALA A 45 -5.69 2.98 -3.82
N ALA A 46 -6.95 3.27 -3.46
CA ALA A 46 -7.73 4.33 -4.09
C ALA A 46 -7.22 5.75 -3.79
N GLU A 47 -6.42 5.95 -2.74
CA GLU A 47 -5.77 7.23 -2.44
C GLU A 47 -4.60 7.54 -3.39
N PHE A 48 -4.01 6.51 -4.01
CA PHE A 48 -2.87 6.61 -4.92
C PHE A 48 -3.22 6.15 -6.35
N PRO A 49 -4.17 6.81 -7.04
CA PRO A 49 -4.49 6.45 -8.41
C PRO A 49 -3.31 6.75 -9.33
N TRP A 50 -2.88 5.75 -10.09
CA TRP A 50 -1.78 5.84 -11.06
C TRP A 50 -1.93 7.01 -12.03
N ASP A 51 -3.16 7.30 -12.45
CA ASP A 51 -3.46 8.38 -13.40
C ASP A 51 -3.07 9.76 -12.85
N ARG A 52 -3.31 10.04 -11.56
CA ARG A 52 -2.89 11.33 -10.95
C ARG A 52 -1.38 11.47 -10.89
N THR A 53 -0.65 10.38 -10.67
CA THR A 53 0.82 10.42 -10.66
C THR A 53 1.35 10.74 -12.06
N GLY A 54 0.76 10.16 -13.10
CA GLY A 54 1.11 10.46 -14.50
C GLY A 54 0.79 11.90 -14.91
N GLU A 55 -0.41 12.39 -14.57
CA GLU A 55 -0.83 13.77 -14.85
C GLU A 55 0.02 14.80 -14.11
N GLY A 56 0.33 14.54 -12.82
CA GLY A 56 1.20 15.41 -12.02
C GLY A 56 2.61 15.50 -12.59
N LEU A 57 3.16 14.38 -13.06
CA LEU A 57 4.47 14.37 -13.71
C LEU A 57 4.44 15.15 -15.03
N LEU A 58 3.43 14.92 -15.87
CA LEU A 58 3.28 15.61 -17.15
C LEU A 58 3.10 17.12 -16.97
N ALA A 59 2.32 17.55 -15.97
CA ALA A 59 2.12 18.95 -15.62
C ALA A 59 3.43 19.61 -15.15
N ALA A 60 4.24 18.92 -14.35
CA ALA A 60 5.54 19.41 -13.93
C ALA A 60 6.48 19.63 -15.14
N TYR A 61 6.56 18.67 -16.06
CA TYR A 61 7.35 18.82 -17.29
C TYR A 61 6.87 19.98 -18.17
N ARG A 62 5.55 20.14 -18.36
CA ARG A 62 4.98 21.28 -19.11
C ARG A 62 5.33 22.62 -18.47
N SER A 63 5.22 22.74 -17.16
CA SER A 63 5.52 23.98 -16.44
C SER A 63 6.99 24.42 -16.56
N LEU A 64 7.91 23.48 -16.75
CA LEU A 64 9.33 23.78 -16.99
C LEU A 64 9.60 24.16 -18.45
N ALA A 65 8.92 23.52 -19.39
CA ALA A 65 9.04 23.80 -20.82
C ALA A 65 8.48 25.19 -21.19
N GLU A 66 7.44 25.67 -20.50
CA GLU A 66 6.82 26.99 -20.73
C GLU A 66 7.61 28.16 -20.10
N ARG A 67 8.67 27.87 -19.31
CA ARG A 67 9.52 28.88 -18.65
C ARG A 67 10.88 29.12 -19.35
N SER A 68 11.07 28.57 -20.55
CA SER A 68 12.24 28.79 -21.43
C SER A 68 11.85 29.60 -22.66
#